data_AF-A0A4Q3CLJ5-F1
#
_entry.id   AF-A0A4Q3CLJ5-F1
#
_cell.length_a   1.000
_cell.length_b   1.000
_cell.length_c   1.000
_cell.angle_alpha   90.00
_cell.angle_beta   90.00
_cell.angle_gamma   90.00
#
_symmetry.space_group_name_H-M   'P 1'
#
loop_
_entity.id
_entity.type
_entity.pdbx_description
1 polymer ?
#
loop_
_entity_poly.entity_id
_entity_poly.type
_entity_poly.pdbx_seq_one_letter_code
_entity_poly.pdbx_strand_id
1 'polypeptide(L)'
;MIISYKSIKGNINKAELTRLKDVTDKVAGQLKAGLPPHQYILDRPITVKEVAAMPAVKMQTKNYNFYNAELKRDECRMDVTSYYSINNKVYAVSTYNYVTQGRQIIMGMVYALAWKMGLITLSVLISGRLVSKYILSSFKQTLRS
;
A
#
# COMPACT_ATOMS: atom_id res chain seq x y z
N MET A 1 10.26 13.71 4.28
CA MET A 1 9.54 12.62 4.99
C MET A 1 8.08 12.43 4.60
N ILE A 2 7.30 13.51 4.38
CA ILE A 2 5.88 13.40 3.99
C ILE A 2 5.72 12.69 2.63
N ILE A 3 6.62 12.96 1.67
CA ILE A 3 6.61 12.33 0.34
C ILE A 3 6.81 10.82 0.47
N SER A 4 7.83 10.37 1.20
CA SER A 4 8.11 8.95 1.45
C SER A 4 6.95 8.26 2.15
N TYR A 5 6.37 8.89 3.16
CA TYR A 5 5.18 8.37 3.85
C TYR A 5 4.01 8.17 2.87
N LYS A 6 3.66 9.20 2.09
CA LYS A 6 2.57 9.12 1.11
C LYS A 6 2.84 8.07 0.03
N SER A 7 4.09 7.97 -0.42
CA SER A 7 4.52 6.98 -1.42
C SER A 7 4.38 5.54 -0.91
N ILE A 8 4.93 5.25 0.28
CA ILE A 8 4.83 3.92 0.92
C ILE A 8 3.36 3.57 1.15
N LYS A 9 2.58 4.49 1.73
CA LYS A 9 1.14 4.29 1.95
C LYS A 9 0.40 4.03 0.63
N GLY A 10 0.70 4.81 -0.40
CA GLY A 10 0.09 4.66 -1.73
C GLY A 10 0.40 3.32 -2.37
N ASN A 11 1.65 2.85 -2.29
CA ASN A 11 2.06 1.56 -2.83
C ASN A 11 1.40 0.39 -2.11
N ILE A 12 1.32 0.43 -0.77
CA ILE A 12 0.61 -0.58 0.03
C ILE A 12 -0.85 -0.64 -0.39
N ASN A 13 -1.53 0.52 -0.46
CA ASN A 13 -2.93 0.59 -0.84
C ASN A 13 -3.17 0.11 -2.27
N LYS A 14 -2.30 0.45 -3.20
CA LYS A 14 -2.39 0.01 -4.60
C LYS A 14 -2.24 -1.51 -4.70
N ALA A 15 -1.25 -2.08 -4.03
CA ALA A 15 -1.03 -3.52 -4.02
C ALA A 15 -2.25 -4.27 -3.46
N GLU A 16 -2.82 -3.75 -2.37
CA GLU A 16 -3.98 -4.38 -1.74
C GLU A 16 -5.26 -4.22 -2.55
N LEU A 17 -5.45 -3.07 -3.20
CA LEU A 17 -6.53 -2.85 -4.15
C LEU A 17 -6.46 -3.83 -5.32
N THR A 18 -5.28 -4.05 -5.90
CA THR A 18 -5.08 -5.04 -6.97
C THR A 18 -5.47 -6.43 -6.51
N ARG A 19 -5.05 -6.86 -5.31
CA ARG A 19 -5.41 -8.17 -4.75
C ARG A 19 -6.92 -8.34 -4.56
N LEU A 20 -7.59 -7.33 -4.01
CA LEU A 20 -9.05 -7.34 -3.81
C LEU A 20 -9.78 -7.38 -5.15
N LYS A 21 -9.29 -6.64 -6.15
CA LYS A 21 -9.82 -6.68 -7.51
C LYS A 21 -9.70 -8.08 -8.11
N ASP A 22 -8.53 -8.71 -8.03
CA ASP A 22 -8.31 -10.07 -8.55
C ASP A 22 -9.28 -11.09 -7.93
N VAL A 23 -9.61 -10.94 -6.65
CA VAL A 23 -10.64 -11.75 -5.98
C VAL A 23 -12.01 -11.50 -6.61
N THR A 24 -12.42 -10.23 -6.77
CA THR A 24 -13.72 -9.92 -7.39
C THR A 24 -13.84 -10.43 -8.82
N ASP A 25 -12.74 -10.34 -9.60
CA ASP A 25 -12.68 -10.82 -10.98
C ASP A 25 -12.77 -12.36 -11.04
N LYS A 26 -12.15 -13.09 -10.10
CA LYS A 26 -12.29 -14.55 -9.97
C LYS A 26 -13.73 -14.97 -9.64
N VAL A 27 -14.38 -14.29 -8.70
CA VAL A 27 -15.79 -14.54 -8.35
C VAL A 27 -16.69 -14.33 -9.57
N ALA A 28 -16.48 -13.24 -10.31
CA ALA A 28 -17.22 -12.98 -11.54
C ALA A 28 -17.00 -14.09 -12.59
N GLY A 29 -15.79 -14.64 -12.68
CA GLY A 29 -15.49 -15.81 -13.51
C GLY A 29 -16.29 -17.05 -13.12
N GLN A 30 -16.38 -17.34 -11.80
CA GLN A 30 -17.18 -18.46 -11.28
C GLN A 30 -18.67 -18.28 -11.58
N LEU A 31 -19.20 -17.07 -11.36
CA LEU A 31 -20.58 -16.72 -11.66
C LEU A 31 -20.91 -16.88 -13.15
N LYS A 32 -19.99 -16.49 -14.05
CA LYS A 32 -20.14 -16.71 -15.49
C LYS A 32 -20.17 -18.18 -15.87
N ALA A 33 -19.41 -19.01 -15.16
CA ALA A 33 -19.38 -20.46 -15.37
C ALA A 33 -20.58 -21.20 -14.73
N GLY A 34 -21.50 -20.48 -14.07
CA GLY A 34 -22.64 -21.08 -13.37
C GLY A 34 -22.25 -21.78 -12.06
N LEU A 35 -21.03 -21.57 -11.56
CA LEU A 35 -20.58 -22.12 -10.29
C LEU A 35 -21.01 -21.22 -9.13
N PRO A 36 -21.49 -21.80 -8.01
CA PRO A 36 -21.85 -21.01 -6.83
C PRO A 36 -20.60 -20.34 -6.26
N PRO A 37 -20.61 -19.02 -6.04
CA PRO A 37 -19.48 -18.32 -5.46
C PRO A 37 -19.27 -18.80 -4.02
N HIS A 38 -18.05 -19.20 -3.68
CA HIS A 38 -17.72 -19.51 -2.29
C HIS A 38 -17.80 -18.25 -1.43
N GLN A 39 -18.25 -18.41 -0.18
CA GLN A 39 -18.34 -17.32 0.80
C GLN A 39 -16.96 -16.71 1.13
N TYR A 40 -15.89 -17.49 0.91
CA TYR A 40 -14.51 -17.09 1.07
C TYR A 40 -13.69 -17.50 -0.14
N ILE A 41 -12.89 -16.57 -0.66
CA ILE A 41 -11.83 -16.86 -1.64
C ILE A 41 -10.57 -16.19 -1.13
N LEU A 42 -9.50 -16.96 -0.98
CA LEU A 42 -8.22 -16.50 -0.41
C LEU A 42 -8.40 -15.88 0.99
N ASP A 43 -9.18 -16.55 1.85
CA ASP A 43 -9.51 -16.13 3.23
C ASP A 43 -10.18 -14.75 3.34
N ARG A 44 -10.76 -14.26 2.25
CA ARG A 44 -11.45 -12.98 2.20
C ARG A 44 -12.94 -13.19 2.07
N PRO A 45 -13.76 -12.51 2.90
CA PRO A 45 -15.20 -12.59 2.81
C PRO A 45 -15.66 -11.99 1.49
N ILE A 46 -16.61 -12.67 0.86
CA ILE A 46 -17.24 -12.24 -0.39
C ILE A 46 -18.74 -12.09 -0.17
N THR A 47 -19.28 -11.03 -0.73
CA THR A 47 -20.72 -10.80 -0.80
C THR A 47 -21.11 -10.55 -2.24
N VAL A 48 -22.00 -11.39 -2.77
CA VAL A 48 -22.56 -11.24 -4.12
C VAL A 48 -24.03 -10.84 -3.98
N LYS A 49 -24.42 -9.75 -4.64
CA LYS A 49 -25.82 -9.28 -4.68
C LYS A 49 -26.21 -8.94 -6.11
N GLU A 50 -27.40 -9.34 -6.53
CA GLU A 50 -28.00 -8.87 -7.78
C GLU A 50 -28.46 -7.41 -7.60
N VAL A 51 -28.17 -6.57 -8.58
CA VAL A 51 -28.54 -5.14 -8.59
C VAL A 51 -29.32 -4.81 -9.86
N ALA A 52 -30.25 -3.87 -9.75
CA ALA A 52 -31.18 -3.57 -10.84
C ALA A 52 -30.51 -2.96 -12.09
N ALA A 53 -29.42 -2.18 -11.90
CA ALA A 53 -28.74 -1.48 -12.99
C ALA A 53 -27.23 -1.44 -12.78
N MET A 54 -26.48 -1.37 -13.88
CA MET A 54 -25.04 -1.16 -13.87
C MET A 54 -24.74 0.30 -13.49
N PRO A 55 -23.97 0.56 -12.43
CA PRO A 55 -23.57 1.92 -12.07
C PRO A 55 -22.53 2.47 -13.07
N ALA A 56 -22.45 3.80 -13.16
CA ALA A 56 -21.48 4.49 -14.04
C ALA A 56 -20.01 4.12 -13.72
N VAL A 57 -19.72 3.77 -12.47
CA VAL A 57 -18.38 3.37 -12.03
C VAL A 57 -18.36 1.86 -11.78
N LYS A 58 -17.55 1.14 -12.58
CA LYS A 58 -17.42 -0.32 -12.52
C LYS A 58 -16.85 -0.85 -11.21
N MET A 59 -16.04 -0.06 -10.51
CA MET A 59 -15.39 -0.45 -9.25
C MET A 59 -15.41 0.70 -8.26
N GLN A 60 -15.97 0.45 -7.08
CA GLN A 60 -16.00 1.40 -5.97
C GLN A 60 -15.09 0.90 -4.85
N THR A 61 -14.33 1.83 -4.28
CA THR A 61 -13.42 1.56 -3.17
C THR A 61 -13.79 2.45 -1.99
N LYS A 62 -13.82 1.89 -0.78
CA LYS A 62 -14.06 2.65 0.45
C LYS A 62 -13.04 2.24 1.50
N ASN A 63 -12.46 3.22 2.17
CA ASN A 63 -11.51 3.00 3.27
C ASN A 63 -12.12 3.53 4.57
N TYR A 64 -12.12 2.70 5.61
CA TYR A 64 -12.60 3.06 6.93
C TYR A 64 -11.46 2.91 7.92
N ASN A 65 -11.08 4.01 8.57
CA ASN A 65 -10.14 3.97 9.69
C ASN A 65 -10.95 3.99 10.98
N PHE A 66 -10.66 3.07 11.88
CA PHE A 66 -11.31 3.02 13.18
C PHE A 66 -10.37 2.43 14.23
N TYR A 67 -10.61 2.78 15.49
CA TYR A 67 -9.89 2.18 16.61
C TYR A 67 -10.55 0.86 16.99
N ASN A 68 -9.80 -0.24 16.92
CA ASN A 68 -10.27 -1.54 17.37
C ASN A 68 -10.01 -1.64 18.88
N ALA A 69 -11.08 -1.57 19.69
CA ALA A 69 -11.00 -1.58 21.14
C ALA A 69 -10.49 -2.92 21.71
N GLU A 70 -10.79 -4.03 21.05
CA GLU A 70 -10.36 -5.38 21.47
C GLU A 70 -8.86 -5.58 21.25
N LEU A 71 -8.37 -5.16 20.09
CA LEU A 71 -6.95 -5.27 19.72
C LEU A 71 -6.11 -4.07 20.17
N LYS A 72 -6.75 -3.07 20.80
CA LYS A 72 -6.16 -1.82 21.30
C LYS A 72 -5.28 -1.09 20.27
N ARG A 73 -5.68 -1.11 18.99
CA ARG A 73 -4.91 -0.52 17.89
C ARG A 73 -5.81 0.09 16.80
N ASP A 74 -5.26 1.04 16.06
CA ASP A 74 -5.90 1.58 14.86
C ASP A 74 -5.88 0.56 13.72
N GLU A 75 -7.03 0.32 13.10
CA GLU A 75 -7.18 -0.54 11.95
C GLU A 75 -7.77 0.22 10.77
N CYS A 76 -7.41 -0.19 9.56
CA CYS A 76 -7.96 0.34 8.33
C CYS A 76 -8.58 -0.80 7.54
N ARG A 77 -9.89 -0.72 7.31
CA ARG A 77 -10.61 -1.64 6.45
C ARG A 77 -10.75 -1.03 5.05
N MET A 78 -10.32 -1.76 4.03
CA MET A 78 -10.50 -1.42 2.63
C MET A 78 -11.55 -2.33 2.02
N ASP A 79 -12.66 -1.73 1.60
CA ASP A 79 -13.77 -2.38 0.90
C ASP A 79 -13.65 -2.12 -0.60
N VAL A 80 -13.83 -3.17 -1.39
CA VAL A 80 -13.87 -3.10 -2.85
C VAL A 80 -15.17 -3.75 -3.32
N THR A 81 -15.93 -3.00 -4.11
CA THR A 81 -17.13 -3.50 -4.78
C THR A 81 -16.98 -3.32 -6.28
N SER A 82 -17.03 -4.43 -7.00
CA SER A 82 -16.95 -4.48 -8.46
C SER A 82 -18.29 -4.93 -9.03
N TYR A 83 -18.72 -4.28 -10.11
CA TYR A 83 -20.00 -4.56 -10.78
C TYR A 83 -19.77 -5.30 -12.09
N TYR A 84 -20.54 -6.36 -12.32
CA TYR A 84 -20.42 -7.22 -13.49
C TYR A 84 -21.80 -7.50 -14.10
N SER A 85 -21.89 -7.44 -15.43
CA SER A 85 -23.06 -7.94 -16.17
C SER A 85 -22.80 -9.40 -16.58
N ILE A 86 -23.67 -10.30 -16.15
CA ILE A 86 -23.58 -11.75 -16.37
C ILE A 86 -24.99 -12.27 -16.68
N ASN A 87 -25.19 -12.87 -17.85
CA ASN A 87 -26.47 -13.48 -18.27
C ASN A 87 -27.68 -12.54 -18.07
N ASN A 88 -27.62 -11.34 -18.62
CA ASN A 88 -28.65 -10.28 -18.53
C ASN A 88 -28.97 -9.77 -17.11
N LYS A 89 -28.19 -10.18 -16.10
CA LYS A 89 -28.28 -9.71 -14.72
C LYS A 89 -27.03 -8.95 -14.34
N VAL A 90 -27.18 -7.96 -13.46
CA VAL A 90 -26.04 -7.21 -12.93
C VAL A 90 -25.77 -7.67 -11.50
N TYR A 91 -24.53 -8.02 -11.22
CA TYR A 91 -24.08 -8.45 -9.90
C TYR A 91 -23.09 -7.44 -9.32
N ALA A 92 -23.30 -7.07 -8.07
CA ALA A 92 -22.32 -6.42 -7.21
C ALA A 92 -21.55 -7.49 -6.44
N VAL A 93 -20.25 -7.57 -6.68
CA VAL A 93 -19.33 -8.43 -5.94
C VAL A 93 -18.50 -7.56 -5.02
N SER A 94 -18.73 -7.71 -3.72
CA SER A 94 -18.05 -6.97 -2.67
C SER A 94 -17.11 -7.87 -1.89
N THR A 95 -15.93 -7.37 -1.58
CA THR A 95 -14.98 -8.00 -0.67
C THR A 95 -14.26 -6.93 0.14
N TYR A 96 -13.69 -7.31 1.27
CA TYR A 96 -12.92 -6.40 2.10
C TYR A 96 -11.69 -7.07 2.68
N ASN A 97 -10.70 -6.25 3.03
CA ASN A 97 -9.58 -6.69 3.84
C ASN A 97 -9.10 -5.57 4.76
N TYR A 98 -8.44 -5.96 5.84
CA TYR A 98 -7.74 -5.06 6.73
C TYR A 98 -6.34 -4.79 6.19
N VAL A 99 -6.09 -3.52 5.88
CA VAL A 99 -4.79 -3.08 5.38
C VAL A 99 -3.99 -2.59 6.58
N THR A 100 -2.72 -3.00 6.65
CA THR A 100 -1.71 -2.44 7.56
C THR A 100 -1.37 -1.00 7.17
N GLN A 101 -2.36 -0.10 7.24
CA GLN A 101 -2.16 1.35 7.20
C GLN A 101 -1.83 1.91 8.58
N GLY A 102 -1.44 1.06 9.55
CA GLY A 102 -1.05 1.49 10.88
C GLY A 102 -0.02 2.61 10.76
N ARG A 103 -0.44 3.84 11.07
CA ARG A 103 0.38 5.05 10.96
C ARG A 103 1.74 4.82 11.62
N GLN A 104 1.75 4.09 12.73
CA GLN A 104 2.94 3.68 13.47
C GLN A 104 3.94 2.88 12.63
N ILE A 105 3.50 1.86 11.87
CA ILE A 105 4.39 1.02 11.07
C ILE A 105 5.04 1.84 9.96
N ILE A 106 4.23 2.57 9.18
CA ILE A 106 4.73 3.37 8.06
C ILE A 106 5.64 4.50 8.58
N MET A 107 5.26 5.12 9.69
CA MET A 107 6.07 6.17 10.31
C MET A 107 7.38 5.61 10.88
N GLY A 108 7.38 4.39 11.42
CA GLY A 108 8.59 3.67 11.82
C GLY A 108 9.53 3.41 10.63
N MET A 109 9.00 2.98 9.48
CA MET A 109 9.80 2.81 8.25
C MET A 109 10.41 4.14 7.77
N VAL A 110 9.62 5.22 7.78
CA VAL A 110 10.08 6.56 7.39
C VAL A 110 11.15 7.07 8.37
N TYR A 111 10.99 6.82 9.66
CA TYR A 111 11.97 7.19 10.68
C TYR A 111 13.29 6.42 10.50
N ALA A 112 13.23 5.11 10.27
CA ALA A 112 14.42 4.30 9.97
C ALA A 112 15.15 4.80 8.71
N LEU A 113 14.40 5.22 7.69
CA LEU A 113 14.98 5.82 6.48
C LEU A 113 15.62 7.19 6.77
N ALA A 114 15.06 7.98 7.69
CA ALA A 114 15.66 9.23 8.19
C ALA A 114 17.06 8.98 8.73
N TRP A 115 17.13 7.98 9.61
CA TRP A 115 18.33 7.65 10.33
C TRP A 115 19.43 7.17 9.37
N LYS A 116 19.08 6.31 8.40
CA LYS A 116 20.00 5.88 7.35
C LYS A 116 20.55 7.06 6.56
N MET A 117 19.69 8.00 6.14
CA MET A 117 20.15 9.19 5.41
C MET A 117 21.05 10.08 6.27
N GLY A 118 20.70 10.28 7.54
CA GLY A 118 21.52 11.04 8.49
C GLY A 118 22.91 10.44 8.68
N LEU A 119 23.00 9.12 8.86
CA LEU A 119 24.27 8.41 8.97
C LEU A 119 25.10 8.53 7.68
N ILE A 120 24.49 8.39 6.51
CA ILE A 120 25.19 8.55 5.22
C ILE A 120 25.74 9.97 5.10
N THR A 121 24.93 10.99 5.37
CA THR A 121 25.37 12.39 5.31
C THR A 121 26.53 12.66 6.27
N LEU A 122 26.44 12.15 7.50
CA LEU A 122 27.48 12.33 8.50
C LEU A 122 28.78 11.63 8.09
N SER A 123 28.71 10.42 7.55
CA SER A 123 29.86 9.71 6.98
C SER A 123 30.48 10.46 5.82
N VAL A 124 29.69 11.00 4.89
CA VAL A 124 30.19 11.78 3.75
C VAL A 124 30.89 13.07 4.23
N LEU A 125 30.35 13.76 5.23
CA LEU A 125 30.96 14.96 5.81
C LEU A 125 32.31 14.64 6.49
N ILE A 126 32.39 13.54 7.24
CA ILE A 126 33.64 13.11 7.87
C ILE A 126 34.67 12.74 6.82
N SER A 127 34.29 11.92 5.84
CA SER A 127 35.18 11.53 4.74
C SER A 127 35.66 12.74 3.94
N GLY A 128 34.78 13.69 3.64
CA GLY A 128 35.15 14.94 2.95
C GLY A 128 36.15 15.77 3.75
N ARG A 129 35.97 15.89 5.08
CA ARG A 129 36.95 16.56 5.94
C ARG A 129 38.28 15.84 6.00
N LEU A 130 38.27 14.50 6.09
CA LEU A 130 39.50 13.70 6.11
C LEU A 130 40.27 13.86 4.79
N VAL A 131 39.59 13.72 3.65
CA VAL A 131 40.21 13.91 2.32
C VAL A 131 40.76 15.33 2.18
N SER A 132 40.00 16.35 2.58
CA SER A 132 40.47 17.74 2.55
C SER A 132 41.72 17.96 3.41
N LYS A 133 41.75 17.40 4.62
CA LYS A 133 42.84 17.59 5.57
C LYS A 133 44.09 16.78 5.22
N TYR A 134 43.95 15.57 4.68
CA TYR A 134 45.09 14.69 4.43
C TYR A 134 45.58 14.72 2.98
N ILE A 135 44.68 14.77 2.00
CA ILE A 135 45.08 14.71 0.58
C ILE A 135 45.33 16.12 0.06
N LEU A 136 44.39 17.05 0.26
CA LEU A 136 44.50 18.40 -0.28
C LEU A 136 45.53 19.26 0.46
N SER A 137 45.74 19.06 1.77
CA SER A 137 46.76 19.83 2.51
C SER A 137 48.17 19.44 2.06
N SER A 138 48.44 18.15 1.89
CA SER A 138 49.73 17.68 1.37
C SER A 138 49.98 18.20 -0.03
N PHE A 139 48.96 18.19 -0.90
CA PHE A 139 49.06 18.74 -2.26
C PHE A 139 49.36 20.25 -2.27
N LYS A 140 48.70 21.02 -1.39
CA LYS A 140 48.98 22.45 -1.20
C LYS A 140 50.40 22.70 -0.71
N GLN A 141 50.94 21.81 0.13
CA GLN A 141 52.28 21.94 0.68
C GLN A 141 53.35 21.67 -0.39
N THR A 142 53.11 20.71 -1.29
CA THR A 142 54.01 20.41 -2.42
C THR A 142 54.02 21.51 -3.47
N LEU A 143 52.90 22.19 -3.72
CA LEU A 143 52.79 23.30 -4.69
C LEU A 143 53.36 24.64 -4.18
N ARG A 144 53.67 24.75 -2.88
CA ARG A 144 54.20 25.98 -2.26
C ARG A 144 55.71 25.91 -2.01
N SER A 145 56.34 24.77 -2.27
CA SER A 145 57.80 24.57 -2.27
C SER A 145 58.34 24.64 -3.68
#